data_AF-A0A8B8C2Q8-F1
#
_entry.id   AF-A0A8B8C2Q8-F1
#
_cell.length_a   1.000
_cell.length_b   1.000
_cell.length_c   1.000
_cell.angle_alpha   90.00
_cell.angle_beta   90.00
_cell.angle_gamma   90.00
#
_symmetry.space_group_name_H-M   'P 1'
#
loop_
_entity.id
_entity.type
_entity.pdbx_description
1 polymer ?
#
loop_
_entity_poly.entity_id
_entity_poly.type
_entity_poly.pdbx_seq_one_letter_code
_entity_poly.pdbx_strand_id
1 'polypeptide(L)'
;MNCVALLLCCNWAILLSSTVQGYENLALKKKAWQSNLDDFYYNGSDLVYLGAHLAVDGRKENLALNGRQCARSSTGQTAEWRVDLQRIFSIQSIFIQYMTDNRVWGLGNVYYSSFLGFSVYISNTTNKEDGVLCFRDTKYSGVTIPNPVNITCPHHGRYVIYYNNRTHKPYPDGYSAFVWTALCEVEVYGCSTPGYYGENCSIPCPQNCRQRRCHITEGTCLGYRCATGYRGIMCNDECPSGFYGHDCKESCSTHCIVSGTCDRVTGQCIGGCKAGWKESKCDTMCSDGTFGKNCTEQCGECLGKETCDHVNGTCVLGCNTGYQGTTCTEGGQS
;
A
#
# COMPACT_ATOMS: atom_id res chain seq x y z
N MET A 1 -0.35 4.46 -73.93
CA MET A 1 1.02 3.93 -73.78
C MET A 1 1.85 5.02 -73.13
N ASN A 2 2.43 4.70 -71.97
CA ASN A 2 3.38 5.44 -71.12
C ASN A 2 2.87 6.59 -70.21
N CYS A 3 2.36 6.14 -69.05
CA CYS A 3 2.68 6.54 -67.67
C CYS A 3 3.85 7.51 -67.45
N VAL A 4 3.67 8.52 -66.60
CA VAL A 4 4.35 8.68 -65.29
C VAL A 4 3.42 9.46 -64.36
N ALA A 5 2.94 8.82 -63.28
CA ALA A 5 2.28 9.49 -62.16
C ALA A 5 3.36 9.99 -61.18
N LEU A 6 3.38 11.29 -60.89
CA LEU A 6 4.24 11.87 -59.87
C LEU A 6 3.77 11.39 -58.48
N LEU A 7 4.57 10.52 -57.86
CA LEU A 7 4.50 10.17 -56.45
C LEU A 7 5.07 11.35 -55.63
N LEU A 8 4.18 12.17 -55.06
CA LEU A 8 4.53 13.06 -53.95
C LEU A 8 4.47 12.25 -52.64
N CYS A 9 5.59 11.63 -52.27
CA CYS A 9 5.79 11.11 -50.92
C CYS A 9 6.01 12.28 -49.96
N CYS A 10 4.92 12.83 -49.40
CA CYS A 10 5.04 13.66 -48.20
C CYS A 10 5.42 12.76 -47.03
N ASN A 11 6.68 12.86 -46.61
CA ASN A 11 7.22 12.39 -45.35
C ASN A 11 6.29 12.79 -44.19
N TRP A 12 5.45 11.86 -43.75
CA TRP A 12 4.99 11.87 -42.37
C TRP A 12 6.16 11.32 -41.55
N ALA A 13 7.08 12.22 -41.18
CA ALA A 13 7.93 11.95 -40.04
C ALA A 13 6.99 11.83 -38.84
N ILE A 14 6.59 10.60 -38.51
CA ILE A 14 6.00 10.28 -37.23
C ILE A 14 7.08 10.67 -36.22
N LEU A 15 6.95 11.87 -35.64
CA LEU A 15 7.59 12.21 -34.39
C LEU A 15 7.07 11.19 -33.39
N LEU A 16 7.77 10.07 -33.28
CA LEU A 16 7.74 9.25 -32.08
C LEU A 16 8.20 10.19 -30.98
N SER A 17 7.24 10.84 -30.33
CA SER A 17 7.44 11.47 -29.05
C SER A 17 8.01 10.34 -28.20
N SER A 18 9.32 10.33 -27.97
CA SER A 18 9.90 9.56 -26.90
C SER A 18 9.16 10.04 -25.66
N THR A 19 8.24 9.25 -25.14
CA THR A 19 7.57 9.54 -23.89
C THR A 19 8.69 9.69 -22.87
N VAL A 20 8.93 10.93 -22.43
CA VAL A 20 9.92 11.20 -21.40
C VAL A 20 9.32 10.62 -20.14
N GLN A 21 9.72 9.39 -19.81
CA GLN A 21 9.24 8.72 -18.61
C GLN A 21 9.65 9.57 -17.40
N GLY A 22 8.67 10.12 -16.70
CA GLY A 22 8.86 11.04 -15.58
C GLY A 22 9.25 10.36 -14.27
N TYR A 23 9.66 9.09 -14.32
CA TYR A 23 10.18 8.39 -13.16
C TYR A 23 11.63 8.78 -12.90
N GLU A 24 11.93 9.11 -11.66
CA GLU A 24 13.28 9.51 -11.22
C GLU A 24 13.93 8.42 -10.37
N ASN A 25 15.26 8.38 -10.34
CA ASN A 25 15.98 7.51 -9.40
C ASN A 25 15.88 8.08 -7.97
N LEU A 26 14.92 7.55 -7.21
CA LEU A 26 14.62 7.92 -5.83
C LEU A 26 15.72 7.53 -4.84
N ALA A 27 16.57 6.57 -5.20
CA ALA A 27 17.66 6.07 -4.37
C ALA A 27 18.94 6.89 -4.48
N LEU A 28 19.08 7.72 -5.53
CA LEU A 28 20.30 8.49 -5.79
C LEU A 28 20.73 9.32 -4.57
N LYS A 29 21.97 9.07 -4.11
CA LYS A 29 22.63 9.69 -2.97
C LYS A 29 21.85 9.59 -1.66
N LYS A 30 20.95 8.61 -1.54
CA LYS A 30 20.22 8.32 -0.30
C LYS A 30 21.09 7.54 0.69
N LYS A 31 20.64 7.50 1.95
CA LYS A 31 21.33 6.72 2.98
C LYS A 31 21.09 5.24 2.71
N ALA A 32 22.18 4.48 2.62
CA ALA A 32 22.15 3.05 2.48
C ALA A 32 22.83 2.37 3.67
N TRP A 33 22.45 1.13 3.92
CA TRP A 33 23.01 0.25 4.94
C TRP A 33 23.26 -1.13 4.33
N GLN A 34 24.26 -1.84 4.83
CA GLN A 34 24.50 -3.24 4.49
C GLN A 34 24.91 -4.04 5.72
N SER A 35 24.62 -5.34 5.70
CA SER A 35 25.08 -6.28 6.72
C SER A 35 26.60 -6.45 6.67
N ASN A 36 27.19 -6.91 7.78
CA ASN A 36 28.59 -7.33 7.90
C ASN A 36 29.60 -6.31 7.32
N LEU A 37 29.79 -5.20 8.05
CA LEU A 37 30.53 -4.00 7.63
C LEU A 37 32.07 -4.13 7.67
N ASP A 38 32.60 -5.30 8.01
CA ASP A 38 34.04 -5.51 8.22
C ASP A 38 34.83 -5.84 6.92
N ASP A 39 34.24 -5.65 5.74
CA ASP A 39 34.95 -5.89 4.47
C ASP A 39 35.75 -4.65 4.05
N PHE A 40 37.06 -4.77 4.23
CA PHE A 40 38.06 -3.83 3.75
C PHE A 40 39.17 -4.59 3.05
N TYR A 41 39.78 -3.96 2.05
CA TYR A 41 41.00 -4.49 1.44
C TYR A 41 42.10 -3.42 1.44
N TYR A 42 43.35 -3.88 1.44
CA TYR A 42 44.50 -3.01 1.35
C TYR A 42 44.82 -2.72 -0.12
N ASN A 43 44.90 -1.45 -0.46
CA ASN A 43 45.47 -1.00 -1.73
C ASN A 43 46.78 -0.27 -1.45
N GLY A 44 47.89 -1.01 -1.46
CA GLY A 44 49.16 -0.51 -0.92
C GLY A 44 49.04 -0.30 0.60
N SER A 45 49.21 0.95 1.07
CA SER A 45 49.05 1.33 2.48
C SER A 45 47.62 1.74 2.86
N ASP A 46 46.73 1.90 1.88
CA ASP A 46 45.40 2.48 2.12
C ASP A 46 44.37 1.40 2.47
N LEU A 47 43.63 1.61 3.56
CA LEU A 47 42.43 0.86 3.91
C LEU A 47 41.24 1.35 3.08
N VAL A 48 40.74 0.51 2.18
CA VAL A 48 39.59 0.84 1.32
C VAL A 48 38.33 0.14 1.84
N TYR A 49 37.35 0.95 2.26
CA TYR A 49 36.02 0.49 2.66
C TYR A 49 35.01 0.60 1.53
N LEU A 50 34.32 -0.50 1.23
CA LEU A 50 33.28 -0.59 0.20
C LEU A 50 31.89 -0.44 0.81
N GLY A 51 31.62 0.77 1.31
CA GLY A 51 30.41 1.08 2.06
C GLY A 51 29.12 1.03 1.22
N ALA A 52 27.99 0.81 1.89
CA ALA A 52 26.66 0.67 1.29
C ALA A 52 26.24 1.83 0.36
N HIS A 53 26.74 3.03 0.62
CA HIS A 53 26.43 4.25 -0.13
C HIS A 53 26.95 4.22 -1.58
N LEU A 54 27.97 3.41 -1.87
CA LEU A 54 28.51 3.29 -3.23
C LEU A 54 27.48 2.75 -4.22
N ALA A 55 26.58 1.87 -3.76
CA ALA A 55 25.52 1.32 -4.60
C ALA A 55 24.42 2.34 -4.96
N VAL A 56 24.48 3.57 -4.48
CA VAL A 56 23.48 4.61 -4.75
C VAL A 56 24.13 5.94 -5.09
N ASP A 57 25.41 5.97 -5.41
CA ASP A 57 26.13 7.20 -5.71
C ASP A 57 26.04 7.65 -7.18
N GLY A 58 25.49 6.78 -8.05
CA GLY A 58 25.30 6.97 -9.48
C GLY A 58 26.50 6.54 -10.33
N ARG A 59 27.56 5.96 -9.73
CA ARG A 59 28.78 5.54 -10.42
C ARG A 59 28.77 4.03 -10.61
N LYS A 60 28.75 3.57 -11.87
CA LYS A 60 28.68 2.14 -12.22
C LYS A 60 29.44 1.79 -13.49
N GLU A 61 30.46 2.58 -13.83
CA GLU A 61 31.30 2.37 -15.01
C GLU A 61 32.38 1.33 -14.75
N ASN A 62 32.96 1.33 -13.54
CA ASN A 62 34.02 0.42 -13.16
C ASN A 62 33.51 -0.60 -12.13
N LEU A 63 33.12 -1.77 -12.63
CA LEU A 63 32.52 -2.87 -11.86
C LEU A 63 33.57 -3.77 -11.20
N ALA A 64 34.83 -3.33 -11.13
CA ALA A 64 35.90 -4.03 -10.46
C ALA A 64 36.03 -3.67 -8.99
N LEU A 65 36.55 -4.62 -8.21
CA LEU A 65 36.73 -4.44 -6.78
C LEU A 65 37.61 -3.22 -6.47
N ASN A 66 38.69 -3.05 -7.24
CA ASN A 66 39.59 -1.91 -7.16
C ASN A 66 39.04 -0.63 -7.81
N GLY A 67 37.92 -0.72 -8.53
CA GLY A 67 37.23 0.41 -9.15
C GLY A 67 36.53 1.32 -8.15
N ARG A 68 36.26 0.83 -6.94
CA ARG A 68 35.63 1.59 -5.82
C ARG A 68 34.27 2.21 -6.17
N GLN A 69 33.51 1.55 -7.05
CA GLN A 69 32.15 1.93 -7.45
C GLN A 69 31.12 0.87 -7.04
N CYS A 70 31.47 -0.03 -6.11
CA CYS A 70 30.56 -1.07 -5.66
C CYS A 70 30.58 -1.19 -4.15
N ALA A 71 29.39 -1.30 -3.57
CA ALA A 71 29.19 -1.62 -2.17
C ALA A 71 29.34 -3.13 -1.96
N ARG A 72 30.15 -3.53 -0.99
CA ARG A 72 30.41 -4.94 -0.70
C ARG A 72 30.45 -5.20 0.80
N SER A 73 29.61 -6.11 1.26
CA SER A 73 29.64 -6.68 2.60
C SER A 73 30.67 -7.79 2.72
N SER A 74 31.04 -8.14 3.94
CA SER A 74 31.85 -9.35 4.14
C SER A 74 31.04 -10.61 3.83
N THR A 75 31.77 -11.67 3.50
CA THR A 75 31.23 -12.97 3.13
C THR A 75 30.45 -13.60 4.29
N GLY A 76 29.25 -14.11 4.03
CA GLY A 76 28.45 -14.81 5.02
C GLY A 76 27.44 -15.78 4.41
N GLN A 77 26.59 -16.36 5.26
CA GLN A 77 25.44 -17.17 4.80
C GLN A 77 24.22 -16.32 4.43
N THR A 78 24.21 -15.06 4.85
CA THR A 78 23.20 -14.07 4.46
C THR A 78 23.90 -12.77 4.09
N ALA A 79 23.29 -12.04 3.16
CA ALA A 79 23.73 -10.72 2.76
C ALA A 79 22.50 -9.84 2.62
N GLU A 80 22.49 -8.70 3.31
CA GLU A 80 21.43 -7.73 3.24
C GLU A 80 22.01 -6.36 2.89
N TRP A 81 21.34 -5.66 1.99
CA TRP A 81 21.58 -4.26 1.69
C TRP A 81 20.23 -3.54 1.61
N ARG A 82 20.15 -2.31 2.09
CA ARG A 82 18.93 -1.50 1.97
C ARG A 82 19.20 -0.02 1.82
N VAL A 83 18.31 0.66 1.11
CA VAL A 83 18.28 2.13 0.98
C VAL A 83 17.06 2.71 1.66
N ASP A 84 17.25 3.82 2.39
CA ASP A 84 16.16 4.64 2.96
C ASP A 84 15.81 5.78 2.00
N LEU A 85 14.64 5.68 1.35
CA LEU A 85 14.12 6.71 0.46
C LEU A 85 13.64 7.96 1.22
N GLN A 86 13.66 7.96 2.56
CA GLN A 86 13.25 9.02 3.49
C GLN A 86 11.74 9.24 3.60
N ARG A 87 10.99 8.97 2.53
CA ARG A 87 9.52 9.04 2.46
C ARG A 87 8.98 7.76 1.83
N ILE A 88 7.68 7.57 1.94
CA ILE A 88 6.99 6.51 1.22
C ILE A 88 6.71 7.03 -0.19
N PHE A 89 7.32 6.38 -1.17
CA PHE A 89 7.15 6.69 -2.58
C PHE A 89 6.38 5.60 -3.29
N SER A 90 5.78 5.96 -4.43
CA SER A 90 5.30 4.98 -5.40
C SER A 90 6.47 4.56 -6.26
N ILE A 91 6.91 3.31 -6.09
CA ILE A 91 8.01 2.68 -6.82
C ILE A 91 7.41 1.96 -8.00
N GLN A 92 8.04 2.05 -9.18
CA GLN A 92 7.66 1.34 -10.40
C GLN A 92 8.64 0.20 -10.71
N SER A 93 9.94 0.47 -10.68
CA SER A 93 10.96 -0.55 -10.96
C SER A 93 12.23 -0.31 -10.17
N ILE A 94 13.02 -1.38 -10.09
CA ILE A 94 14.29 -1.41 -9.40
C ILE A 94 15.33 -1.98 -10.38
N PHE A 95 16.39 -1.22 -10.60
CA PHE A 95 17.55 -1.61 -11.39
C PHE A 95 18.65 -2.06 -10.43
N ILE A 96 19.31 -3.18 -10.73
CA ILE A 96 20.45 -3.67 -9.95
C ILE A 96 21.61 -4.00 -10.89
N GLN A 97 22.74 -3.31 -10.72
CA GLN A 97 24.02 -3.64 -11.32
C GLN A 97 24.90 -4.35 -10.29
N TYR A 98 25.38 -5.54 -10.62
CA TYR A 98 26.22 -6.36 -9.75
C TYR A 98 27.70 -6.30 -10.16
N MET A 99 28.61 -6.54 -9.22
CA MET A 99 30.06 -6.60 -9.46
C MET A 99 30.43 -7.70 -10.46
N THR A 100 31.33 -7.39 -11.40
CA THR A 100 31.78 -8.33 -12.44
C THR A 100 33.29 -8.44 -12.56
N ASP A 101 34.05 -7.57 -11.88
CA ASP A 101 35.49 -7.38 -12.10
C ASP A 101 35.83 -6.85 -13.51
N ASN A 102 34.86 -6.17 -14.15
CA ASN A 102 34.90 -5.79 -15.57
C ASN A 102 35.17 -6.98 -16.51
N ARG A 103 34.83 -8.19 -16.07
CA ARG A 103 34.93 -9.42 -16.87
C ARG A 103 33.59 -9.74 -17.50
N VAL A 104 33.63 -10.63 -18.50
CA VAL A 104 32.42 -11.21 -19.10
C VAL A 104 31.54 -11.80 -17.99
N TRP A 105 30.25 -11.51 -18.06
CA TRP A 105 29.26 -11.93 -17.08
C TRP A 105 28.73 -13.35 -17.38
N GLY A 106 28.43 -14.12 -16.33
CA GLY A 106 27.93 -15.49 -16.43
C GLY A 106 29.00 -16.55 -16.13
N LEU A 107 28.90 -17.74 -16.74
CA LEU A 107 29.80 -18.88 -16.49
C LEU A 107 31.28 -18.48 -16.62
N GLY A 108 32.07 -18.78 -15.58
CA GLY A 108 33.48 -18.38 -15.48
C GLY A 108 33.72 -17.07 -14.72
N ASN A 109 32.67 -16.27 -14.47
CA ASN A 109 32.72 -15.14 -13.56
C ASN A 109 32.52 -15.64 -12.11
N VAL A 110 33.39 -15.28 -11.17
CA VAL A 110 33.26 -15.78 -9.78
C VAL A 110 32.08 -15.17 -9.03
N TYR A 111 31.51 -14.06 -9.50
CA TYR A 111 30.47 -13.32 -8.80
C TYR A 111 29.04 -13.80 -9.10
N TYR A 112 28.79 -14.48 -10.23
CA TYR A 112 27.41 -14.87 -10.59
C TYR A 112 26.80 -15.84 -9.57
N SER A 113 27.59 -16.79 -9.05
CA SER A 113 27.11 -17.85 -8.14
C SER A 113 26.65 -17.31 -6.79
N SER A 114 27.23 -16.19 -6.34
CA SER A 114 26.82 -15.45 -5.14
C SER A 114 25.66 -14.49 -5.40
N PHE A 115 25.43 -14.06 -6.65
CA PHE A 115 24.28 -13.22 -7.00
C PHE A 115 22.98 -14.02 -7.15
N LEU A 116 23.05 -15.26 -7.65
CA LEU A 116 21.89 -16.15 -7.80
C LEU A 116 21.03 -16.24 -6.52
N GLY A 117 19.73 -16.43 -6.67
CA GLY A 117 18.80 -16.67 -5.56
C GLY A 117 18.47 -15.44 -4.71
N PHE A 118 18.85 -14.25 -5.16
CA PHE A 118 18.56 -13.01 -4.44
C PHE A 118 17.06 -12.70 -4.44
N SER A 119 16.66 -11.95 -3.42
CA SER A 119 15.33 -11.38 -3.27
C SER A 119 15.41 -9.88 -3.14
N VAL A 120 14.36 -9.21 -3.59
CA VAL A 120 14.15 -7.78 -3.37
C VAL A 120 12.83 -7.60 -2.64
N TYR A 121 12.82 -6.73 -1.64
CA TYR A 121 11.65 -6.39 -0.86
C TYR A 121 11.43 -4.88 -0.87
N ILE A 122 10.16 -4.49 -0.81
CA ILE A 122 9.74 -3.11 -0.58
C ILE A 122 9.07 -3.06 0.79
N SER A 123 9.59 -2.26 1.71
CA SER A 123 9.10 -2.18 3.09
C SER A 123 8.91 -0.72 3.55
N ASN A 124 8.07 -0.54 4.57
CA ASN A 124 7.94 0.74 5.29
C ASN A 124 8.81 0.79 6.55
N THR A 125 9.42 -0.35 6.92
CA THR A 125 10.36 -0.48 8.05
C THR A 125 11.71 -0.97 7.54
N THR A 126 12.71 -1.04 8.41
CA THR A 126 14.01 -1.62 8.08
C THR A 126 13.99 -3.15 8.03
N ASN A 127 12.88 -3.79 8.38
CA ASN A 127 12.73 -5.24 8.36
C ASN A 127 12.05 -5.67 7.05
N LYS A 128 12.64 -6.64 6.36
CA LYS A 128 12.12 -7.19 5.11
C LYS A 128 10.82 -8.00 5.31
N GLU A 129 10.64 -8.61 6.49
CA GLU A 129 9.46 -9.43 6.79
C GLU A 129 8.18 -8.59 6.96
N ASP A 130 8.31 -7.29 7.24
CA ASP A 130 7.18 -6.36 7.31
C ASP A 130 6.75 -5.84 5.91
N GLY A 131 7.55 -6.16 4.88
CA GLY A 131 7.40 -5.66 3.53
C GLY A 131 6.72 -6.63 2.57
N VAL A 132 6.71 -6.26 1.29
CA VAL A 132 6.26 -7.12 0.19
C VAL A 132 7.46 -7.71 -0.51
N LEU A 133 7.44 -9.04 -0.72
CA LEU A 133 8.39 -9.72 -1.59
C LEU A 133 8.12 -9.30 -3.03
N CYS A 134 9.03 -8.48 -3.55
CA CYS A 134 8.91 -7.82 -4.84
C CYS A 134 9.47 -8.69 -5.96
N PHE A 135 10.59 -9.36 -5.70
CA PHE A 135 11.22 -10.29 -6.61
C PHE A 135 11.95 -11.37 -5.84
N ARG A 136 11.95 -12.59 -6.38
CA ARG A 136 12.79 -13.68 -5.93
C ARG A 136 13.33 -14.41 -7.13
N ASP A 137 14.65 -14.45 -7.24
CA ASP A 137 15.30 -15.31 -8.21
C ASP A 137 15.09 -16.78 -7.81
N THR A 138 14.42 -17.51 -8.69
CA THR A 138 14.26 -18.96 -8.64
C THR A 138 14.56 -19.62 -9.98
N LYS A 139 14.89 -18.83 -11.00
CA LYS A 139 14.93 -19.27 -12.41
C LYS A 139 16.26 -19.01 -13.08
N TYR A 140 17.06 -18.07 -12.57
CA TYR A 140 18.32 -17.77 -13.20
C TYR A 140 19.35 -18.87 -12.96
N SER A 141 20.29 -18.98 -13.89
CA SER A 141 21.45 -19.85 -13.84
C SER A 141 22.69 -19.04 -14.23
N GLY A 142 23.87 -19.65 -14.17
CA GLY A 142 25.11 -19.00 -14.62
C GLY A 142 25.12 -18.56 -16.08
N VAL A 143 24.15 -18.98 -16.90
CA VAL A 143 24.02 -18.56 -18.30
C VAL A 143 22.91 -17.52 -18.49
N THR A 144 21.87 -17.56 -17.67
CA THR A 144 20.64 -16.76 -17.88
C THR A 144 20.52 -15.55 -16.97
N ILE A 145 21.29 -15.46 -15.88
CA ILE A 145 21.26 -14.30 -14.99
C ILE A 145 21.73 -13.05 -15.74
N PRO A 146 20.90 -12.00 -15.89
CA PRO A 146 21.35 -10.77 -16.52
C PRO A 146 22.14 -9.90 -15.54
N ASN A 147 22.97 -9.00 -16.05
CA ASN A 147 23.59 -7.94 -15.28
C ASN A 147 23.80 -6.72 -16.19
N PRO A 148 23.01 -5.65 -16.03
CA PRO A 148 22.10 -5.38 -14.92
C PRO A 148 20.78 -6.19 -14.95
N VAL A 149 20.09 -6.25 -13.81
CA VAL A 149 18.73 -6.79 -13.68
C VAL A 149 17.74 -5.64 -13.52
N ASN A 150 16.64 -5.68 -14.27
CA ASN A 150 15.51 -4.78 -14.12
C ASN A 150 14.31 -5.52 -13.53
N ILE A 151 13.80 -5.04 -12.40
CA ILE A 151 12.70 -5.64 -11.66
C ILE A 151 11.53 -4.67 -11.66
N THR A 152 10.47 -4.99 -12.40
CA THR A 152 9.21 -4.24 -12.35
C THR A 152 8.40 -4.66 -11.14
N CYS A 153 8.09 -3.71 -10.27
CA CYS A 153 7.43 -3.99 -9.00
C CYS A 153 6.69 -2.77 -8.46
N PRO A 154 5.50 -2.47 -9.02
CA PRO A 154 4.71 -1.33 -8.62
C PRO A 154 4.22 -1.47 -7.17
N HIS A 155 4.84 -0.73 -6.24
CA HIS A 155 4.44 -0.77 -4.83
C HIS A 155 4.80 0.52 -4.10
N HIS A 156 4.14 0.79 -2.98
CA HIS A 156 4.49 1.92 -2.12
C HIS A 156 5.43 1.47 -1.01
N GLY A 157 6.55 2.16 -0.83
CA GLY A 157 7.50 1.84 0.23
C GLY A 157 8.48 2.95 0.53
N ARG A 158 9.12 2.83 1.70
CA ARG A 158 10.22 3.71 2.12
C ARG A 158 11.59 3.06 1.94
N TYR A 159 11.66 1.74 2.07
CA TYR A 159 12.89 0.97 1.97
C TYR A 159 12.82 0.01 0.80
N VAL A 160 13.90 -0.04 0.01
CA VAL A 160 14.18 -1.14 -0.91
C VAL A 160 15.29 -1.97 -0.30
N ILE A 161 15.05 -3.27 -0.17
CA ILE A 161 15.92 -4.20 0.54
C ILE A 161 16.32 -5.32 -0.42
N TYR A 162 17.61 -5.41 -0.71
CA TYR A 162 18.23 -6.57 -1.33
C TYR A 162 18.58 -7.58 -0.25
N TYR A 163 18.27 -8.85 -0.48
CA TYR A 163 18.58 -9.92 0.46
C TYR A 163 18.96 -11.19 -0.28
N ASN A 164 20.00 -11.87 0.19
CA ASN A 164 20.37 -13.19 -0.30
C ASN A 164 20.64 -14.14 0.87
N ASN A 165 20.22 -15.40 0.74
CA ASN A 165 20.20 -16.37 1.82
C ASN A 165 20.74 -17.75 1.40
N ARG A 166 21.59 -18.32 2.25
CA ARG A 166 22.20 -19.65 2.13
C ARG A 166 22.14 -20.46 3.43
N THR A 167 21.21 -20.18 4.34
CA THR A 167 21.13 -20.92 5.62
C THR A 167 20.58 -22.35 5.47
N HIS A 168 19.86 -22.67 4.39
CA HIS A 168 19.20 -23.96 4.21
C HIS A 168 19.77 -24.73 3.01
N LYS A 169 20.30 -25.93 3.25
CA LYS A 169 20.83 -26.86 2.23
C LYS A 169 19.78 -27.93 1.86
N PRO A 170 19.86 -28.56 0.67
CA PRO A 170 20.81 -28.31 -0.42
C PRO A 170 20.49 -27.03 -1.21
N TYR A 171 21.50 -26.42 -1.82
CA TYR A 171 21.30 -25.27 -2.70
C TYR A 171 21.07 -25.73 -4.15
N PRO A 172 20.33 -24.97 -4.96
CA PRO A 172 20.24 -25.23 -6.40
C PRO A 172 21.62 -25.19 -7.08
N ASP A 173 21.74 -25.89 -8.21
CA ASP A 173 23.00 -25.99 -8.96
C ASP A 173 23.54 -24.61 -9.35
N GLY A 174 24.86 -24.43 -9.19
CA GLY A 174 25.56 -23.19 -9.49
C GLY A 174 25.50 -22.13 -8.40
N TYR A 175 24.74 -22.32 -7.33
CA TYR A 175 24.71 -21.40 -6.19
C TYR A 175 25.97 -21.56 -5.35
N SER A 176 26.58 -20.45 -4.97
CA SER A 176 27.66 -20.45 -3.97
C SER A 176 27.09 -20.75 -2.58
N ALA A 177 27.88 -21.41 -1.73
CA ALA A 177 27.56 -21.63 -0.32
C ALA A 177 27.58 -20.34 0.51
N PHE A 178 28.23 -19.29 -0.02
CA PHE A 178 28.36 -17.99 0.64
C PHE A 178 27.92 -16.86 -0.28
N VAL A 179 27.44 -15.79 0.34
CA VAL A 179 26.92 -14.59 -0.33
C VAL A 179 27.51 -13.32 0.29
N TRP A 180 27.49 -12.27 -0.51
CA TRP A 180 27.79 -10.89 -0.13
C TRP A 180 26.93 -9.95 -0.98
N THR A 181 26.89 -8.67 -0.65
CA THR A 181 26.10 -7.69 -1.38
C THR A 181 26.68 -7.39 -2.77
N ALA A 182 27.94 -6.97 -2.87
CA ALA A 182 28.66 -6.62 -4.11
C ALA A 182 27.81 -5.89 -5.18
N LEU A 183 26.99 -4.94 -4.73
CA LEU A 183 26.10 -4.13 -5.56
C LEU A 183 26.87 -2.91 -6.06
N CYS A 184 26.97 -2.73 -7.38
CA CYS A 184 27.60 -1.56 -7.97
C CYS A 184 26.62 -0.39 -8.12
N GLU A 185 25.36 -0.66 -8.45
CA GLU A 185 24.32 0.36 -8.43
C GLU A 185 22.95 -0.29 -8.16
N VAL A 186 22.14 0.39 -7.37
CA VAL A 186 20.73 0.12 -7.16
C VAL A 186 19.96 1.40 -7.41
N GLU A 187 19.21 1.43 -8.51
CA GLU A 187 18.36 2.57 -8.86
C GLU A 187 16.91 2.19 -8.57
N VAL A 188 16.16 3.10 -7.97
CA VAL A 188 14.76 2.89 -7.62
C VAL A 188 13.93 3.93 -8.37
N TYR A 189 13.26 3.51 -9.43
CA TYR A 189 12.49 4.40 -10.30
C TYR A 189 11.06 4.52 -9.81
N GLY A 190 10.59 5.76 -9.67
CA GLY A 190 9.23 6.08 -9.28
C GLY A 190 8.95 7.58 -9.33
N CYS A 191 7.80 8.00 -8.82
CA CYS A 191 7.45 9.42 -8.78
C CYS A 191 8.13 10.13 -7.61
N SER A 192 8.91 11.16 -7.92
CA SER A 192 9.64 12.00 -6.95
C SER A 192 8.72 12.84 -6.06
N THR A 193 7.48 13.05 -6.49
CA THR A 193 6.42 13.68 -5.68
C THR A 193 5.42 12.61 -5.22
N PRO A 194 5.30 12.34 -3.91
CA PRO A 194 4.32 11.37 -3.39
C PRO A 194 2.89 11.78 -3.72
N GLY A 195 2.04 10.79 -3.98
CA GLY A 195 0.62 11.02 -4.28
C GLY A 195 0.35 11.45 -5.72
N TYR A 196 1.31 11.28 -6.63
CA TYR A 196 1.12 11.42 -8.06
C TYR A 196 1.41 10.09 -8.79
N TYR A 197 0.79 9.93 -9.95
CA TYR A 197 0.88 8.75 -10.80
C TYR A 197 0.86 9.15 -12.29
N GLY A 198 0.93 8.14 -13.15
CA GLY A 198 1.02 8.26 -14.60
C GLY A 198 2.48 8.25 -15.07
N GLU A 199 2.68 8.10 -16.37
CA GLU A 199 4.02 7.99 -16.98
C GLU A 199 4.90 9.21 -16.70
N ASN A 200 4.29 10.39 -16.53
CA ASN A 200 4.97 11.66 -16.25
C ASN A 200 4.81 12.13 -14.80
N CYS A 201 4.32 11.30 -13.89
CA CYS A 201 4.11 11.65 -12.47
C CYS A 201 3.36 12.97 -12.24
N SER A 202 2.42 13.29 -13.13
CA SER A 202 1.73 14.58 -13.17
C SER A 202 0.25 14.48 -12.79
N ILE A 203 -0.29 13.27 -12.64
CA ILE A 203 -1.69 13.06 -12.30
C ILE A 203 -1.78 12.80 -10.79
N PRO A 204 -2.51 13.62 -10.00
CA PRO A 204 -2.64 13.38 -8.57
C PRO A 204 -3.47 12.12 -8.33
N CYS A 205 -3.06 11.29 -7.35
CA CYS A 205 -3.87 10.16 -6.88
C CYS A 205 -5.27 10.65 -6.46
N PRO A 206 -6.31 9.84 -6.67
CA PRO A 206 -7.66 10.17 -6.24
C PRO A 206 -7.71 10.60 -4.77
N GLN A 207 -8.45 11.67 -4.48
CA GLN A 207 -8.42 12.30 -3.15
C GLN A 207 -8.84 11.35 -2.02
N ASN A 208 -9.78 10.46 -2.33
CA ASN A 208 -10.35 9.51 -1.37
C ASN A 208 -9.61 8.17 -1.35
N CYS A 209 -8.50 8.00 -2.08
CA CYS A 209 -7.60 6.90 -1.79
C CYS A 209 -7.04 7.08 -0.38
N ARG A 210 -7.09 6.03 0.45
CA ARG A 210 -6.53 6.09 1.80
C ARG A 210 -5.05 6.49 1.73
N GLN A 211 -4.67 7.52 2.48
CA GLN A 211 -3.32 8.12 2.49
C GLN A 211 -2.83 8.63 1.12
N ARG A 212 -3.73 8.89 0.17
CA ARG A 212 -3.42 9.30 -1.22
C ARG A 212 -2.45 8.35 -1.92
N ARG A 213 -2.60 7.05 -1.69
CA ARG A 213 -1.78 6.01 -2.32
C ARG A 213 -2.55 5.32 -3.43
N CYS A 214 -2.01 5.39 -4.64
CA CYS A 214 -2.58 4.75 -5.81
C CYS A 214 -1.51 4.03 -6.63
N HIS A 215 -1.93 3.13 -7.51
CA HIS A 215 -1.08 2.43 -8.46
C HIS A 215 -0.40 3.44 -9.38
N ILE A 216 0.91 3.27 -9.61
CA ILE A 216 1.75 4.29 -10.24
C ILE A 216 1.41 4.54 -11.72
N THR A 217 0.78 3.58 -12.39
CA THR A 217 0.34 3.71 -13.80
C THR A 217 -1.16 3.94 -13.92
N GLU A 218 -1.96 3.08 -13.28
CA GLU A 218 -3.42 3.07 -13.38
C GLU A 218 -4.14 4.11 -12.52
N GLY A 219 -3.52 4.57 -11.43
CA GLY A 219 -4.16 5.47 -10.46
C GLY A 219 -5.18 4.81 -9.54
N THR A 220 -5.36 3.48 -9.63
CA THR A 220 -6.25 2.69 -8.77
C THR A 220 -5.77 2.72 -7.33
N CYS A 221 -6.68 2.90 -6.36
CA CYS A 221 -6.29 2.99 -4.95
C CYS A 221 -5.76 1.64 -4.45
N LEU A 222 -4.60 1.65 -3.79
CA LEU A 222 -3.95 0.41 -3.36
C LEU A 222 -4.79 -0.38 -2.36
N GLY A 223 -4.97 -1.68 -2.63
CA GLY A 223 -5.76 -2.58 -1.80
C GLY A 223 -7.25 -2.23 -1.74
N TYR A 224 -7.77 -1.45 -2.71
CA TYR A 224 -9.15 -0.98 -2.78
C TYR A 224 -9.62 -0.25 -1.52
N ARG A 225 -8.71 0.41 -0.79
CA ARG A 225 -9.02 1.09 0.47
C ARG A 225 -9.40 2.54 0.23
N CYS A 226 -10.69 2.83 0.27
CA CYS A 226 -11.23 4.17 0.21
C CYS A 226 -11.27 4.85 1.58
N ALA A 227 -11.34 6.17 1.57
CA ALA A 227 -11.85 6.92 2.72
C ALA A 227 -13.28 6.47 3.04
N THR A 228 -13.67 6.52 4.31
CA THR A 228 -15.04 6.21 4.74
C THR A 228 -16.05 7.09 4.02
N GLY A 229 -17.16 6.50 3.56
CA GLY A 229 -18.17 7.18 2.75
C GLY A 229 -17.94 7.12 1.24
N TYR A 230 -16.93 6.39 0.77
CA TYR A 230 -16.59 6.23 -0.64
C TYR A 230 -16.31 4.76 -1.00
N ARG A 231 -16.47 4.44 -2.29
CA ARG A 231 -16.21 3.12 -2.89
C ARG A 231 -15.68 3.23 -4.33
N GLY A 232 -15.41 2.08 -4.92
CA GLY A 232 -14.91 1.95 -6.28
C GLY A 232 -13.38 1.91 -6.36
N ILE A 233 -12.84 1.46 -7.49
CA ILE A 233 -11.40 1.24 -7.65
C ILE A 233 -10.56 2.52 -7.57
N MET A 234 -11.17 3.68 -7.87
CA MET A 234 -10.57 5.02 -7.76
C MET A 234 -11.11 5.80 -6.57
N CYS A 235 -12.02 5.24 -5.76
CA CYS A 235 -12.67 5.92 -4.63
C CYS A 235 -13.40 7.24 -5.01
N ASN A 236 -13.87 7.35 -6.24
CA ASN A 236 -14.61 8.52 -6.72
C ASN A 236 -16.12 8.40 -6.42
N ASP A 237 -16.60 7.19 -6.16
CA ASP A 237 -18.03 6.97 -5.95
C ASP A 237 -18.35 7.17 -4.48
N GLU A 238 -19.31 8.04 -4.18
CA GLU A 238 -19.86 8.16 -2.84
C GLU A 238 -20.65 6.90 -2.48
N CYS A 239 -20.85 6.66 -1.17
CA CYS A 239 -21.75 5.59 -0.78
C CYS A 239 -23.16 5.82 -1.32
N PRO A 240 -23.78 4.78 -1.93
CA PRO A 240 -25.15 4.88 -2.38
C PRO A 240 -26.07 5.13 -1.18
N SER A 241 -27.19 5.83 -1.42
CA SER A 241 -28.21 6.05 -0.40
C SER A 241 -28.58 4.75 0.30
N GLY A 242 -28.67 4.77 1.63
CA GLY A 242 -28.89 3.56 2.42
C GLY A 242 -27.63 2.89 2.93
N PHE A 243 -26.44 3.32 2.50
CA PHE A 243 -25.18 2.72 2.92
C PHE A 243 -24.20 3.77 3.44
N TYR A 244 -23.33 3.36 4.35
CA TYR A 244 -22.30 4.21 4.94
C TYR A 244 -21.04 3.42 5.27
N GLY A 245 -19.99 4.10 5.76
CA GLY A 245 -18.79 3.49 6.31
C GLY A 245 -17.75 3.08 5.27
N HIS A 246 -16.92 2.08 5.58
CA HIS A 246 -15.77 1.71 4.74
C HIS A 246 -16.21 0.81 3.58
N ASP A 247 -15.90 1.20 2.35
CA ASP A 247 -16.40 0.56 1.12
C ASP A 247 -17.93 0.46 1.06
N CYS A 248 -18.65 1.24 1.86
CA CYS A 248 -20.12 1.26 1.93
C CYS A 248 -20.72 -0.10 2.32
N LYS A 249 -20.10 -0.79 3.28
CA LYS A 249 -20.52 -2.12 3.73
C LYS A 249 -21.60 -2.08 4.80
N GLU A 250 -21.76 -0.96 5.49
CA GLU A 250 -22.76 -0.76 6.53
C GLU A 250 -24.06 -0.17 5.96
N SER A 251 -25.20 -0.60 6.50
CA SER A 251 -26.54 -0.12 6.07
C SER A 251 -27.12 0.88 7.08
N CYS A 252 -27.71 1.96 6.60
CA CYS A 252 -28.46 2.92 7.42
C CYS A 252 -29.64 2.24 8.12
N SER A 253 -29.94 2.66 9.35
CA SER A 253 -31.10 2.15 10.09
C SER A 253 -32.42 2.48 9.38
N THR A 254 -33.36 1.55 9.39
CA THR A 254 -34.75 1.77 8.95
C THR A 254 -35.54 2.63 9.95
N HIS A 255 -34.98 2.86 11.14
CA HIS A 255 -35.56 3.66 12.21
C HIS A 255 -35.09 5.13 12.21
N CYS A 256 -34.28 5.54 11.23
CA CYS A 256 -34.10 6.95 10.92
C CYS A 256 -35.45 7.59 10.56
N ILE A 257 -35.66 8.90 10.85
CA ILE A 257 -36.89 9.63 10.47
C ILE A 257 -37.19 9.44 8.98
N VAL A 258 -36.20 9.67 8.12
CA VAL A 258 -36.24 9.26 6.72
C VAL A 258 -35.62 7.87 6.65
N SER A 259 -36.46 6.86 6.46
CA SER A 259 -36.06 5.45 6.49
C SER A 259 -34.86 5.18 5.58
N GLY A 260 -33.79 4.60 6.13
CA GLY A 260 -32.59 4.26 5.36
C GLY A 260 -31.78 5.47 4.89
N THR A 261 -31.98 6.66 5.45
CA THR A 261 -31.18 7.85 5.11
C THR A 261 -30.32 8.25 6.30
N CYS A 262 -29.00 8.13 6.13
CA CYS A 262 -28.02 8.47 7.14
C CYS A 262 -26.78 9.12 6.51
N ASP A 263 -25.95 9.76 7.33
CA ASP A 263 -24.66 10.26 6.91
C ASP A 263 -23.76 9.12 6.45
N ARG A 264 -23.27 9.22 5.20
CA ARG A 264 -22.47 8.17 4.54
C ARG A 264 -21.13 7.86 5.23
N VAL A 265 -20.62 8.74 6.08
CA VAL A 265 -19.33 8.54 6.76
C VAL A 265 -19.57 7.87 8.11
N THR A 266 -20.49 8.40 8.90
CA THR A 266 -20.69 8.05 10.31
C THR A 266 -21.84 7.08 10.54
N GLY A 267 -22.80 7.01 9.62
CA GLY A 267 -24.05 6.27 9.77
C GLY A 267 -25.11 6.99 10.57
N GLN A 268 -24.88 8.25 10.96
CA GLN A 268 -25.83 9.02 11.78
C GLN A 268 -27.11 9.33 10.99
N CYS A 269 -28.26 9.02 11.55
CA CYS A 269 -29.55 9.31 10.93
C CYS A 269 -29.77 10.82 10.78
N ILE A 270 -30.05 11.26 9.55
CA ILE A 270 -30.34 12.67 9.28
C ILE A 270 -31.75 12.99 9.81
N GLY A 271 -31.84 13.98 10.70
CA GLY A 271 -33.09 14.36 11.38
C GLY A 271 -33.38 13.58 12.68
N GLY A 272 -32.58 12.56 13.01
CA GLY A 272 -32.74 11.75 14.22
C GLY A 272 -33.62 10.51 14.03
N CYS A 273 -34.17 10.01 15.13
CA CYS A 273 -34.86 8.71 15.19
C CYS A 273 -36.38 8.83 15.13
N LYS A 274 -37.01 7.78 14.60
CA LYS A 274 -38.43 7.50 14.82
C LYS A 274 -38.69 7.26 16.31
N ALA A 275 -39.93 7.47 16.76
CA ALA A 275 -40.33 7.17 18.13
C ALA A 275 -40.02 5.71 18.49
N GLY A 276 -39.58 5.48 19.73
CA GLY A 276 -39.16 4.16 20.21
C GLY A 276 -37.71 3.80 19.95
N TRP A 277 -36.92 4.69 19.33
CA TRP A 277 -35.51 4.47 19.01
C TRP A 277 -34.64 5.66 19.44
N LYS A 278 -33.39 5.38 19.79
CA LYS A 278 -32.38 6.35 20.24
C LYS A 278 -31.00 6.04 19.65
N GLU A 279 -30.01 6.81 20.09
CA GLU A 279 -28.64 6.88 19.57
C GLU A 279 -28.53 7.51 18.18
N SER A 280 -27.31 7.92 17.82
CA SER A 280 -27.03 8.61 16.55
C SER A 280 -27.47 7.80 15.32
N LYS A 281 -27.43 6.47 15.40
CA LYS A 281 -27.77 5.55 14.31
C LYS A 281 -29.18 4.97 14.38
N CYS A 282 -29.95 5.27 15.43
CA CYS A 282 -31.29 4.73 15.63
C CYS A 282 -31.33 3.19 15.56
N ASP A 283 -30.31 2.55 16.13
CA ASP A 283 -30.14 1.09 16.21
C ASP A 283 -30.48 0.55 17.60
N THR A 284 -30.77 1.45 18.54
CA THR A 284 -31.06 1.13 19.93
C THR A 284 -32.50 1.47 20.25
N MET A 285 -33.25 0.49 20.73
CA MET A 285 -34.62 0.68 21.21
C MET A 285 -34.64 1.50 22.51
N CYS A 286 -35.76 2.16 22.82
CA CYS A 286 -35.93 2.76 24.15
C CYS A 286 -35.76 1.71 25.24
N SER A 287 -35.13 2.14 26.33
CA SER A 287 -34.92 1.29 27.50
C SER A 287 -36.22 1.16 28.28
N ASP A 288 -36.28 0.11 29.11
CA ASP A 288 -37.41 -0.13 29.99
C ASP A 288 -37.79 1.11 30.81
N GLY A 289 -39.08 1.42 30.85
CA GLY A 289 -39.62 2.63 31.48
C GLY A 289 -39.65 3.89 30.61
N THR A 290 -39.14 3.87 29.37
CA THR A 290 -39.13 5.04 28.47
C THR A 290 -39.74 4.78 27.11
N PHE A 291 -40.38 5.80 26.52
CA PHE A 291 -40.98 5.71 25.19
C PHE A 291 -40.88 7.02 24.41
N GLY A 292 -41.40 7.02 23.17
CA GLY A 292 -41.57 8.23 22.36
C GLY A 292 -40.31 8.62 21.59
N LYS A 293 -40.28 9.86 21.08
CA LYS A 293 -39.15 10.35 20.27
C LYS A 293 -37.91 10.51 21.15
N ASN A 294 -36.77 9.92 20.75
CA ASN A 294 -35.52 9.91 21.52
C ASN A 294 -35.66 9.35 22.94
N CYS A 295 -36.74 8.60 23.25
CA CYS A 295 -36.95 7.96 24.54
C CYS A 295 -37.00 8.94 25.73
N THR A 296 -37.56 10.13 25.53
CA THR A 296 -37.64 11.17 26.56
C THR A 296 -38.90 11.07 27.43
N GLU A 297 -39.90 10.29 27.02
CA GLU A 297 -41.17 10.13 27.74
C GLU A 297 -41.08 8.94 28.70
N GLN A 298 -41.75 9.01 29.86
CA GLN A 298 -41.72 7.99 30.90
C GLN A 298 -43.01 7.18 30.89
N CYS A 299 -42.90 5.85 30.99
CA CYS A 299 -44.07 4.98 31.14
C CYS A 299 -44.89 5.35 32.38
N GLY A 300 -46.21 5.19 32.29
CA GLY A 300 -47.08 5.24 33.46
C GLY A 300 -47.01 3.95 34.28
N GLU A 301 -47.99 3.77 35.17
CA GLU A 301 -48.00 2.65 36.13
C GLU A 301 -48.58 1.37 35.51
N CYS A 302 -47.83 0.79 34.57
CA CYS A 302 -48.21 -0.46 33.91
C CYS A 302 -48.19 -1.67 34.86
N LEU A 303 -49.13 -2.60 34.66
CA LEU A 303 -49.25 -3.83 35.44
C LEU A 303 -48.05 -4.78 35.24
N GLY A 304 -47.48 -5.32 36.33
CA GLY A 304 -46.56 -6.47 36.27
C GLY A 304 -45.07 -6.18 35.99
N LYS A 305 -44.62 -4.91 36.07
CA LYS A 305 -43.25 -4.47 35.73
C LYS A 305 -42.83 -4.62 34.25
N GLU A 306 -43.76 -4.88 33.33
CA GLU A 306 -43.44 -4.78 31.90
C GLU A 306 -43.38 -3.32 31.44
N THR A 307 -42.43 -3.08 30.54
CA THR A 307 -42.19 -1.82 29.85
C THR A 307 -43.39 -1.48 28.98
N CYS A 308 -43.93 -0.26 29.10
CA CYS A 308 -44.92 0.25 28.16
C CYS A 308 -44.41 0.16 26.71
N ASP A 309 -45.30 0.17 25.72
CA ASP A 309 -44.90 0.20 24.31
C ASP A 309 -43.90 1.33 24.06
N HIS A 310 -42.70 0.99 23.62
CA HIS A 310 -41.59 1.92 23.49
C HIS A 310 -41.86 3.05 22.48
N VAL A 311 -42.82 2.88 21.56
CA VAL A 311 -43.18 3.89 20.55
C VAL A 311 -44.20 4.88 21.12
N ASN A 312 -45.25 4.39 21.78
CA ASN A 312 -46.42 5.22 22.13
C ASN A 312 -46.83 5.22 23.61
N GLY A 313 -46.15 4.46 24.47
CA GLY A 313 -46.36 4.46 25.92
C GLY A 313 -47.53 3.59 26.39
N THR A 314 -48.14 2.78 25.53
CA THR A 314 -49.31 1.96 25.88
C THR A 314 -48.93 0.80 26.81
N CYS A 315 -49.66 0.62 27.90
CA CYS A 315 -49.53 -0.54 28.79
C CYS A 315 -50.42 -1.69 28.27
N VAL A 316 -49.83 -2.69 27.63
CA VAL A 316 -50.57 -3.79 26.95
C VAL A 316 -51.36 -4.67 27.93
N LEU A 317 -50.86 -4.85 29.15
CA LEU A 317 -51.50 -5.67 30.19
C LEU A 317 -52.43 -4.85 31.11
N GLY A 318 -52.63 -3.57 30.82
CA GLY A 318 -53.43 -2.66 31.64
C GLY A 318 -52.63 -1.99 32.78
N CYS A 319 -53.37 -1.35 33.69
CA CYS A 319 -52.81 -0.47 34.72
C CYS A 319 -52.76 -1.13 36.10
N ASN A 320 -51.80 -0.70 36.91
CA ASN A 320 -51.81 -0.97 38.35
C ASN A 320 -53.04 -0.33 39.01
N THR A 321 -53.44 -0.87 40.16
CA THR A 321 -54.56 -0.38 40.95
C THR A 321 -54.44 1.13 41.20
N GLY A 322 -55.51 1.89 40.94
CA GLY A 322 -55.54 3.34 41.10
C GLY A 322 -55.09 4.14 39.87
N TYR A 323 -54.78 3.47 38.75
CA TYR A 323 -54.45 4.12 37.47
C TYR A 323 -55.40 3.66 36.37
N GLN A 324 -55.68 4.55 35.41
CA GLN A 324 -56.55 4.32 34.26
C GLN A 324 -55.99 4.96 32.99
N GLY A 325 -56.63 4.67 31.85
CA GLY A 325 -56.19 5.09 30.51
C GLY A 325 -55.24 4.09 29.85
N THR A 326 -54.95 4.27 28.55
CA THR A 326 -54.08 3.33 27.79
C THR A 326 -52.61 3.42 28.19
N THR A 327 -52.17 4.57 28.71
CA THR A 327 -50.80 4.83 29.18
C THR A 327 -50.66 4.77 30.71
N CYS A 328 -51.75 4.52 31.44
CA CYS A 328 -51.76 4.40 32.92
C CYS A 328 -51.18 5.62 33.66
N THR A 329 -51.45 6.83 33.17
CA THR A 329 -50.99 8.11 33.74
C THR A 329 -52.09 8.87 34.49
N GLU A 330 -53.35 8.45 34.36
CA GLU A 330 -54.50 9.10 35.00
C GLU A 330 -54.87 8.40 36.29
N GLY A 331 -55.14 9.15 37.37
CA GLY A 331 -55.62 8.58 38.63
C GLY A 331 -57.04 8.02 38.47
N GLY A 332 -57.20 6.72 38.70
CA GLY A 332 -58.50 6.06 38.77
C GLY A 332 -59.15 6.33 40.12
N GLN A 333 -60.38 6.86 40.12
CA GLN A 333 -61.18 6.88 41.34
C GLN A 333 -61.51 5.43 41.72
N SER A 334 -61.05 5.02 42.90
CA SER A 334 -61.35 3.75 43.56
C SER A 334 -62.83 3.59 43.86
#